data_AF-A0A849MYB0-F1
#
_entry.id   AF-A0A849MYB0-F1
#
_cell.length_a   1.000
_cell.length_b   1.000
_cell.length_c   1.000
_cell.angle_alpha   90.00
_cell.angle_beta   90.00
_cell.angle_gamma   90.00
#
_symmetry.space_group_name_H-M   'P 1'
#
loop_
_entity.id
_entity.type
_entity.pdbx_description
1 polymer ?
#
loop_
_entity_poly.entity_id
_entity_poly.type
_entity_poly.pdbx_seq_one_letter_code
_entity_poly.pdbx_strand_id
1 'polypeptide(L)'
;MPNHRTPPPAVPPLGEASPAASEGSAASWVPRLGEPAMPFRLRTTRGERSLADYRGRWLLLFSHPADFTPVCTSEFVAFARAHARFQALGCDLLGISVDSLFAHLAWIRGIESAFGVEIPFPIAEDISMSLARAYGMLHPADTSTATVRGSFLIDPAGIIRMLAYYPMTTGRSVEELLRTLAALQESDASGLSTPADWQPGEEGVLPPPQTVEEAASRSAAGAPAWYYMPQAGKR
;
A
#
# COMPACT_ATOMS: atom_id res chain seq x y z
N MET A 1 -4.43 79.73 18.38
CA MET A 1 -3.36 78.71 18.28
C MET A 1 -3.88 77.57 17.40
N PRO A 2 -3.40 77.44 16.15
CA PRO A 2 -3.88 76.41 15.23
C PRO A 2 -3.08 75.11 15.39
N ASN A 3 -3.80 74.00 15.50
CA ASN A 3 -3.26 72.65 15.62
C ASN A 3 -2.68 72.19 14.28
N HIS A 4 -1.36 72.06 14.18
CA HIS A 4 -0.69 71.41 13.04
C HIS A 4 -0.81 69.88 13.19
N ARG A 5 -1.62 69.23 12.37
CA ARG A 5 -1.55 67.78 12.14
C ARG A 5 -0.83 67.53 10.82
N THR A 6 0.33 66.87 10.90
CA THR A 6 1.11 66.37 9.77
C THR A 6 0.39 65.16 9.14
N PRO A 7 0.30 65.03 7.81
CA PRO A 7 -0.23 63.83 7.18
C PRO A 7 0.74 62.63 7.32
N PRO A 8 0.23 61.39 7.34
CA PRO A 8 1.09 60.20 7.39
C PRO A 8 1.85 60.00 6.07
N PRO A 9 3.01 59.30 6.09
CA PRO A 9 3.80 59.05 4.89
C PRO A 9 3.08 58.10 3.92
N ALA A 10 3.28 58.32 2.63
CA ALA A 10 2.73 57.49 1.56
C ALA A 10 3.37 56.09 1.55
N VAL A 11 2.54 55.06 1.37
CA VAL A 11 2.97 53.67 1.20
C VAL A 11 3.55 53.50 -0.20
N PRO A 12 4.76 52.92 -0.36
CA PRO A 12 5.34 52.70 -1.69
C PRO A 12 4.56 51.61 -2.44
N PRO A 13 4.50 51.67 -3.79
CA PRO A 13 3.85 50.62 -4.57
C PRO A 13 4.59 49.28 -4.42
N LEU A 14 3.82 48.20 -4.34
CA LEU A 14 4.32 46.84 -4.32
C LEU A 14 5.13 46.58 -5.61
N GLY A 15 6.42 46.25 -5.44
CA GLY A 15 7.31 45.92 -6.54
C GLY A 15 6.79 44.72 -7.33
N GLU A 16 6.94 44.79 -8.66
CA GLU A 16 6.64 43.70 -9.57
C GLU A 16 7.39 42.44 -9.15
N ALA A 17 6.65 41.36 -8.94
CA ALA A 17 7.20 40.05 -8.64
C ALA A 17 8.08 39.59 -9.80
N SER A 18 9.33 39.24 -9.48
CA SER A 18 10.27 38.53 -10.36
C SER A 18 9.59 37.29 -10.95
N PRO A 19 9.80 36.94 -12.24
CA PRO A 19 9.14 35.79 -12.83
C PRO A 19 9.54 34.53 -12.06
N ALA A 20 8.52 33.83 -11.56
CA ALA A 20 8.65 32.56 -10.88
C ALA A 20 9.55 31.64 -11.71
N ALA A 21 10.56 31.09 -11.05
CA ALA A 21 11.33 29.98 -11.59
C ALA A 21 10.33 28.95 -12.11
N SER A 22 10.49 28.53 -13.37
CA SER A 22 9.71 27.46 -13.96
C SER A 22 9.78 26.25 -13.05
N GLU A 23 8.68 25.96 -12.35
CA GLU A 23 8.48 24.68 -11.68
C GLU A 23 8.55 23.63 -12.78
N GLY A 24 9.71 22.99 -12.90
CA GLY A 24 9.84 21.77 -13.66
C GLY A 24 8.80 20.81 -13.11
N SER A 25 7.82 20.46 -13.94
CA SER A 25 6.87 19.39 -13.68
C SER A 25 7.66 18.18 -13.21
N ALA A 26 7.73 17.99 -11.90
CA ALA A 26 8.23 16.76 -11.32
C ALA A 26 7.28 15.70 -11.86
N ALA A 27 7.79 14.85 -12.74
CA ALA A 27 7.01 13.75 -13.29
C ALA A 27 6.28 13.07 -12.13
N SER A 28 4.95 13.09 -12.17
CA SER A 28 4.11 12.52 -11.13
C SER A 28 4.50 11.06 -10.96
N TRP A 29 5.11 10.70 -9.84
CA TRP A 29 5.42 9.32 -9.53
C TRP A 29 4.12 8.53 -9.39
N VAL A 30 4.07 7.33 -9.96
CA VAL A 30 2.94 6.42 -9.87
C VAL A 30 3.49 5.07 -9.40
N PRO A 31 2.92 4.44 -8.37
CA PRO A 31 3.38 3.15 -7.90
C PRO A 31 3.26 2.09 -9.01
N ARG A 32 4.34 1.35 -9.24
CA ARG A 32 4.44 0.32 -10.27
C ARG A 32 5.04 -0.95 -9.69
N LEU A 33 4.61 -2.08 -10.23
CA LEU A 33 5.18 -3.39 -9.89
C LEU A 33 6.66 -3.42 -10.27
N GLY A 34 7.49 -3.96 -9.37
CA GLY A 34 8.94 -4.07 -9.57
C GLY A 34 9.72 -2.79 -9.27
N GLU A 35 9.06 -1.67 -8.94
CA GLU A 35 9.73 -0.43 -8.56
C GLU A 35 9.85 -0.28 -7.03
N PRO A 36 10.87 0.44 -6.53
CA PRO A 36 10.97 0.79 -5.12
C PRO A 36 9.73 1.57 -4.63
N ALA A 37 9.22 1.18 -3.48
CA ALA A 37 8.20 1.93 -2.76
C ALA A 37 8.75 3.31 -2.37
N MET A 38 7.94 4.36 -2.56
CA MET A 38 8.34 5.72 -2.18
C MET A 38 8.56 5.79 -0.66
N PRO A 39 9.70 6.37 -0.20
CA PRO A 39 9.97 6.47 1.24
C PRO A 39 8.93 7.35 1.93
N PHE A 40 8.56 6.95 3.14
CA PHE A 40 7.69 7.72 4.02
C PHE A 40 8.21 7.71 5.46
N ARG A 41 7.76 8.70 6.23
CA ARG A 41 7.89 8.79 7.68
C ARG A 41 6.62 9.43 8.21
N LEU A 42 5.83 8.68 8.98
CA LEU A 42 4.50 9.09 9.42
C LEU A 42 4.31 8.79 10.91
N ARG A 43 3.54 9.65 11.59
CA ARG A 43 3.06 9.38 12.94
C ARG A 43 1.97 8.32 12.87
N THR A 44 2.00 7.37 13.81
CA THR A 44 1.00 6.29 13.87
C THR A 44 0.49 6.08 15.29
N THR A 45 -0.58 5.31 15.42
CA THR A 45 -1.13 4.86 16.71
C THR A 45 -0.16 4.05 17.57
N ARG A 46 0.96 3.58 17.02
CA ARG A 46 2.00 2.82 17.72
C ARG A 46 3.39 3.48 17.62
N GLY A 47 3.43 4.80 17.53
CA GLY A 47 4.65 5.62 17.40
C GLY A 47 4.98 5.95 15.95
N GLU A 48 6.04 6.72 15.72
CA GLU A 48 6.47 7.04 14.34
C GLU A 48 6.93 5.77 13.60
N ARG A 49 6.59 5.68 12.32
CA ARG A 49 7.05 4.61 11.42
C ARG A 49 7.55 5.20 10.12
N SER A 50 8.59 4.59 9.59
CA SER A 50 9.16 4.88 8.28
C SER A 50 9.21 3.63 7.41
N LEU A 51 9.30 3.78 6.09
CA LEU A 51 9.46 2.63 5.19
C LEU A 51 10.72 1.81 5.52
N ALA A 52 11.76 2.46 6.06
CA ALA A 52 13.00 1.80 6.45
C ALA A 52 12.82 0.82 7.62
N ASP A 53 11.85 1.05 8.50
CA ASP A 53 11.58 0.21 9.68
C ASP A 53 11.07 -1.19 9.29
N TYR A 54 10.61 -1.35 8.05
CA TYR A 54 10.09 -2.61 7.51
C TYR A 54 11.11 -3.36 6.64
N ARG A 55 12.33 -2.86 6.49
CA ARG A 55 13.38 -3.57 5.71
C ARG A 55 13.67 -4.93 6.32
N GLY A 56 13.85 -5.93 5.46
CA GLY A 56 14.04 -7.32 5.87
C GLY A 56 12.73 -8.07 6.16
N ARG A 57 11.56 -7.40 6.08
CA ARG A 57 10.24 -8.00 6.24
C ARG A 57 9.31 -7.55 5.12
N TRP A 58 8.27 -8.33 4.86
CA TRP A 58 7.20 -7.89 3.97
C TRP A 58 6.35 -6.82 4.69
N LEU A 59 5.78 -5.90 3.92
CA LEU A 59 4.83 -4.90 4.41
C LEU A 59 3.59 -4.91 3.53
N LEU A 60 2.43 -5.11 4.15
CA LEU A 60 1.14 -4.73 3.57
C LEU A 60 0.79 -3.31 4.05
N LEU A 61 1.05 -2.34 3.18
CA LEU A 61 0.56 -0.97 3.33
C LEU A 61 -0.84 -0.89 2.73
N PHE A 62 -1.83 -0.42 3.48
CA PHE A 62 -3.20 -0.37 2.99
C PHE A 62 -3.95 0.86 3.48
N SER A 63 -4.66 1.53 2.57
CA SER A 63 -5.47 2.71 2.89
C SER A 63 -6.92 2.36 3.18
N HIS A 64 -7.60 3.21 3.93
CA HIS A 64 -9.05 3.17 4.10
C HIS A 64 -9.66 4.58 4.03
N PRO A 65 -10.87 4.73 3.46
CA PRO A 65 -11.43 6.06 3.21
C PRO A 65 -11.54 6.99 4.43
N ALA A 66 -12.08 6.48 5.54
CA ALA A 66 -12.25 7.24 6.77
C ALA A 66 -12.49 6.32 7.96
N ASP A 67 -12.01 6.74 9.13
CA ASP A 67 -12.39 6.19 10.43
C ASP A 67 -13.91 6.29 10.65
N PHE A 68 -14.44 5.50 11.59
CA PHE A 68 -15.87 5.48 11.94
C PHE A 68 -16.84 5.16 10.78
N THR A 69 -16.35 4.50 9.73
CA THR A 69 -17.19 4.01 8.62
C THR A 69 -17.31 2.48 8.63
N PRO A 70 -18.47 1.91 8.22
CA PRO A 70 -18.78 0.50 8.50
C PRO A 70 -17.91 -0.49 7.73
N VAL A 71 -17.67 -0.26 6.43
CA VAL A 71 -16.85 -1.16 5.62
C VAL A 71 -15.39 -1.14 6.10
N CYS A 72 -14.83 0.03 6.40
CA CYS A 72 -13.49 0.14 6.97
C CYS A 72 -13.39 -0.60 8.31
N THR A 73 -14.42 -0.47 9.16
CA THR A 73 -14.49 -1.18 10.44
C THR A 73 -14.48 -2.69 10.25
N SER A 74 -15.25 -3.22 9.29
CA SER A 74 -15.23 -4.65 8.97
C SER A 74 -13.85 -5.14 8.48
N GLU A 75 -13.15 -4.33 7.69
CA GLU A 75 -11.81 -4.67 7.18
C GLU A 75 -10.78 -4.70 8.31
N PHE A 76 -10.78 -3.71 9.20
CA PHE A 76 -9.84 -3.66 10.32
C PHE A 76 -10.05 -4.82 11.30
N VAL A 77 -11.30 -5.20 11.57
CA VAL A 77 -11.60 -6.41 12.34
C VAL A 77 -11.08 -7.68 11.64
N ALA A 78 -11.26 -7.79 10.32
CA ALA A 78 -10.76 -8.93 9.55
C ALA A 78 -9.22 -9.00 9.54
N PHE A 79 -8.54 -7.87 9.32
CA PHE A 79 -7.08 -7.79 9.40
C PHE A 79 -6.55 -8.11 10.80
N ALA A 80 -7.21 -7.63 11.86
CA ALA A 80 -6.82 -7.93 13.23
C ALA A 80 -6.88 -9.43 13.53
N ARG A 81 -7.96 -10.11 13.11
CA ARG A 81 -8.11 -11.56 13.23
C ARG A 81 -7.09 -12.34 12.41
N ALA A 82 -6.73 -11.83 11.23
CA ALA A 82 -5.73 -12.43 10.35
C ALA A 82 -4.28 -12.07 10.71
N HIS A 83 -4.05 -11.15 11.66
CA HIS A 83 -2.72 -10.58 11.91
C HIS A 83 -1.65 -11.65 12.22
N ALA A 84 -1.99 -12.66 13.03
CA ALA A 84 -1.07 -13.74 13.34
C ALA A 84 -0.62 -14.53 12.09
N ARG A 85 -1.47 -14.65 11.07
CA ARG A 85 -1.16 -15.33 9.81
C ARG A 85 -0.22 -14.48 8.93
N PHE A 86 -0.41 -13.16 8.89
CA PHE A 86 0.55 -12.26 8.25
C PHE A 86 1.91 -12.31 8.94
N GLN A 87 1.92 -12.31 10.28
CA GLN A 87 3.14 -12.41 11.07
C GLN A 87 3.87 -13.73 10.85
N ALA A 88 3.15 -14.85 10.72
CA ALA A 88 3.72 -16.16 10.38
C ALA A 88 4.38 -16.18 8.99
N LEU A 89 3.91 -15.35 8.06
CA LEU A 89 4.52 -15.13 6.74
C LEU A 89 5.56 -13.99 6.75
N GLY A 90 5.99 -13.50 7.91
CA GLY A 90 6.98 -12.42 8.01
C GLY A 90 6.52 -11.09 7.39
N CYS A 91 5.21 -10.81 7.45
CA CYS A 91 4.60 -9.61 6.89
C CYS A 91 3.97 -8.73 7.98
N ASP A 92 4.36 -7.46 7.99
CA ASP A 92 3.80 -6.44 8.86
C ASP A 92 2.64 -5.70 8.17
N LEU A 93 1.75 -5.14 8.97
CA LEU A 93 0.59 -4.39 8.50
C LEU A 93 0.74 -2.91 8.87
N LEU A 94 0.43 -2.01 7.92
CA LEU A 94 0.32 -0.58 8.17
C LEU A 94 -0.95 -0.04 7.52
N GLY A 95 -1.93 0.33 8.34
CA GLY A 95 -3.12 1.05 7.89
C GLY A 95 -2.82 2.54 7.70
N ILE A 96 -3.54 3.22 6.82
CA ILE A 96 -3.41 4.67 6.62
C ILE A 96 -4.74 5.30 6.19
N SER A 97 -5.07 6.48 6.73
CA SER A 97 -6.08 7.36 6.15
C SER A 97 -5.68 8.83 6.33
N VAL A 98 -6.53 9.73 5.84
CA VAL A 98 -6.37 11.18 5.98
C VAL A 98 -6.88 11.71 7.33
N ASP A 99 -7.37 10.82 8.21
CA ASP A 99 -7.82 11.19 9.55
C ASP A 99 -6.64 11.50 10.48
N SER A 100 -6.92 12.24 11.55
CA SER A 100 -5.91 12.54 12.56
C SER A 100 -5.61 11.34 13.46
N LEU A 101 -4.43 11.32 14.09
CA LEU A 101 -4.04 10.33 15.08
C LEU A 101 -5.07 10.17 16.21
N PHE A 102 -5.70 11.25 16.65
CA PHE A 102 -6.71 11.20 17.71
C PHE A 102 -8.00 10.49 17.26
N ALA A 103 -8.39 10.65 16.00
CA ALA A 103 -9.49 9.91 15.40
C ALA A 103 -9.17 8.41 15.38
N HIS A 104 -7.97 8.03 14.94
CA HIS A 104 -7.54 6.62 14.93
C HIS A 104 -7.58 6.01 16.33
N LEU A 105 -7.07 6.71 17.34
CA LEU A 105 -7.08 6.23 18.72
C LEU A 105 -8.51 6.05 19.25
N ALA A 106 -9.39 7.01 18.99
CA ALA A 106 -10.80 6.91 19.39
C ALA A 106 -11.51 5.76 18.65
N TRP A 107 -11.21 5.57 17.37
CA TRP A 107 -11.80 4.52 16.55
C TRP A 107 -11.35 3.13 16.97
N ILE A 108 -10.04 2.91 17.21
CA ILE A 108 -9.51 1.65 17.74
C ILE A 108 -10.21 1.26 19.04
N ARG A 109 -10.35 2.20 19.99
CA ARG A 109 -11.05 1.96 21.26
C ARG A 109 -12.53 1.64 21.03
N GLY A 110 -13.16 2.30 20.06
CA GLY A 110 -14.53 2.00 19.65
C GLY A 110 -14.67 0.59 19.08
N ILE A 111 -13.73 0.14 18.25
CA ILE A 111 -13.71 -1.22 17.70
C ILE A 111 -13.56 -2.25 18.83
N GLU A 112 -12.61 -2.05 19.73
CA GLU A 112 -12.37 -2.95 20.86
C GLU A 112 -13.62 -3.06 21.74
N SER A 113 -14.23 -1.93 22.10
CA SER A 113 -15.42 -1.90 22.94
C SER A 113 -16.65 -2.53 22.27
N ALA A 114 -16.83 -2.37 20.96
CA ALA A 114 -18.03 -2.82 20.26
C ALA A 114 -17.93 -4.26 19.73
N PHE A 115 -16.73 -4.69 19.34
CA PHE A 115 -16.50 -5.98 18.67
C PHE A 115 -15.61 -6.94 19.47
N GLY A 116 -15.01 -6.50 20.59
CA GLY A 116 -14.10 -7.31 21.39
C GLY A 116 -12.80 -7.65 20.65
N VAL A 117 -12.38 -6.81 19.71
CA VAL A 117 -11.19 -7.02 18.88
C VAL A 117 -10.22 -5.86 19.06
N GLU A 118 -9.01 -6.16 19.56
CA GLU A 118 -7.90 -5.21 19.55
C GLU A 118 -7.31 -5.09 18.14
N ILE A 119 -6.92 -3.88 17.71
CA ILE A 119 -6.18 -3.65 16.46
C ILE A 119 -4.67 -3.75 16.74
N PRO A 120 -3.98 -4.83 16.32
CA PRO A 120 -2.61 -5.12 16.76
C PRO A 120 -1.51 -4.41 15.95
N PHE A 121 -1.88 -3.63 14.94
CA PHE A 121 -0.96 -2.98 14.00
C PHE A 121 -1.14 -1.44 13.98
N PRO A 122 -0.13 -0.68 13.53
CA PRO A 122 -0.20 0.78 13.44
C PRO A 122 -1.20 1.27 12.38
N ILE A 123 -1.81 2.41 12.65
CA ILE A 123 -2.56 3.24 11.69
C ILE A 123 -1.86 4.59 11.59
N ALA A 124 -1.40 4.95 10.40
CA ALA A 124 -0.73 6.20 10.11
C ALA A 124 -1.71 7.32 9.78
N GLU A 125 -1.45 8.52 10.32
CA GLU A 125 -2.14 9.75 9.92
C GLU A 125 -1.46 10.36 8.69
N ASP A 126 -2.21 10.65 7.63
CA ASP A 126 -1.75 11.39 6.45
C ASP A 126 -2.66 12.59 6.17
N ILE A 127 -2.76 13.49 7.15
CA ILE A 127 -3.60 14.70 7.09
C ILE A 127 -3.26 15.57 5.87
N SER A 128 -1.97 15.63 5.46
CA SER A 128 -1.53 16.36 4.28
C SER A 128 -1.91 15.69 2.96
N MET A 129 -2.35 14.42 3.02
CA MET A 129 -2.66 13.56 1.88
C MET A 129 -1.45 13.33 0.97
N SER A 130 -0.24 13.58 1.47
CA SER A 130 0.97 13.56 0.68
C SER A 130 1.32 12.14 0.22
N LEU A 131 1.22 11.16 1.14
CA LEU A 131 1.47 9.77 0.82
C LEU A 131 0.31 9.20 -0.01
N ALA A 132 -0.92 9.55 0.34
CA ALA A 132 -2.10 9.17 -0.39
C ALA A 132 -2.05 9.61 -1.86
N ARG A 133 -1.58 10.84 -2.14
CA ARG A 133 -1.37 11.31 -3.52
C ARG A 133 -0.25 10.55 -4.21
N ALA A 134 0.90 10.38 -3.54
CA ALA A 134 2.03 9.70 -4.14
C ALA A 134 1.69 8.25 -4.52
N TYR A 135 1.01 7.53 -3.64
CA TYR A 135 0.57 6.15 -3.88
C TYR A 135 -0.73 6.05 -4.68
N GLY A 136 -1.22 7.12 -5.29
CA GLY A 136 -2.44 7.09 -6.11
C GLY A 136 -3.70 6.64 -5.35
N MET A 137 -3.71 6.77 -4.02
CA MET A 137 -4.86 6.43 -3.17
C MET A 137 -5.97 7.47 -3.26
N LEU A 138 -5.70 8.66 -3.79
CA LEU A 138 -6.72 9.66 -4.15
C LEU A 138 -6.98 9.58 -5.65
N HIS A 139 -8.18 9.14 -6.02
CA HIS A 139 -8.54 9.01 -7.44
C HIS A 139 -9.01 10.37 -8.01
N PRO A 140 -8.48 10.84 -9.14
CA PRO A 140 -8.78 12.18 -9.67
C PRO A 140 -10.26 12.44 -10.01
N ALA A 141 -11.03 11.38 -10.27
CA ALA A 141 -12.46 11.48 -10.59
C ALA A 141 -13.35 11.55 -9.33
N ASP A 142 -12.79 11.33 -8.14
CA ASP A 142 -13.52 11.44 -6.88
C ASP A 142 -13.54 12.90 -6.41
N THR A 143 -14.69 13.37 -5.93
CA THR A 143 -14.85 14.70 -5.35
C THR A 143 -14.51 14.72 -3.86
N SER A 144 -14.33 13.54 -3.27
CA SER A 144 -13.92 13.35 -1.89
C SER A 144 -12.41 13.52 -1.69
N THR A 145 -12.02 13.88 -0.47
CA THR A 145 -10.63 13.84 -0.01
C THR A 145 -10.26 12.51 0.66
N ALA A 146 -11.23 11.61 0.79
CA ALA A 146 -11.01 10.26 1.31
C ALA A 146 -10.18 9.42 0.33
N THR A 147 -9.34 8.53 0.86
CA THR A 147 -8.63 7.56 0.02
C THR A 147 -9.57 6.48 -0.49
N VAL A 148 -9.28 5.91 -1.65
CA VAL A 148 -9.82 4.59 -2.02
C VAL A 148 -9.22 3.50 -1.13
N ARG A 149 -9.65 2.25 -1.31
CA ARG A 149 -9.11 1.10 -0.58
C ARG A 149 -7.91 0.53 -1.33
N GLY A 150 -6.78 1.23 -1.25
CA GLY A 150 -5.50 0.81 -1.81
C GLY A 150 -4.84 -0.26 -0.93
N SER A 151 -4.18 -1.23 -1.55
CA SER A 151 -3.36 -2.24 -0.89
C SER A 151 -2.06 -2.42 -1.67
N PHE A 152 -0.93 -2.46 -0.97
CA PHE A 152 0.40 -2.61 -1.53
C PHE A 152 1.17 -3.67 -0.75
N LEU A 153 1.55 -4.77 -1.40
CA LEU A 153 2.54 -5.69 -0.84
C LEU A 153 3.93 -5.23 -1.27
N ILE A 154 4.73 -4.86 -0.29
CA ILE A 154 6.10 -4.39 -0.44
C ILE A 154 7.02 -5.45 0.15
N ASP A 155 8.03 -5.88 -0.61
CA ASP A 155 8.93 -6.95 -0.20
C ASP A 155 10.04 -6.49 0.77
N PRO A 156 10.85 -7.41 1.32
CA PRO A 156 11.94 -7.09 2.24
C PRO A 156 12.98 -6.10 1.72
N ALA A 157 13.14 -5.99 0.40
CA ALA A 157 14.04 -5.03 -0.25
C ALA A 157 13.37 -3.65 -0.46
N GLY A 158 12.06 -3.55 -0.22
CA GLY A 158 11.29 -2.34 -0.40
C GLY A 158 10.70 -2.18 -1.80
N ILE A 159 10.54 -3.27 -2.55
CA ILE A 159 9.99 -3.26 -3.91
C ILE A 159 8.49 -3.56 -3.86
N ILE A 160 7.70 -2.85 -4.65
CA ILE A 160 6.25 -3.10 -4.77
C ILE A 160 6.04 -4.37 -5.60
N ARG A 161 5.38 -5.38 -5.02
CA ARG A 161 5.13 -6.69 -5.64
C ARG A 161 3.67 -6.95 -5.97
N MET A 162 2.76 -6.24 -5.32
CA MET A 162 1.34 -6.22 -5.66
C MET A 162 0.77 -4.86 -5.32
N LEU A 163 -0.15 -4.39 -6.14
CA LEU A 163 -0.99 -3.23 -5.87
C LEU A 163 -2.43 -3.52 -6.30
N ALA A 164 -3.39 -3.12 -5.47
CA ALA A 164 -4.82 -3.25 -5.77
C ALA A 164 -5.58 -2.03 -5.25
N TYR A 165 -6.54 -1.54 -6.04
CA TYR A 165 -7.43 -0.45 -5.65
C TYR A 165 -8.87 -0.91 -5.70
N TYR A 166 -9.50 -0.99 -4.54
CA TYR A 166 -10.93 -1.24 -4.42
C TYR A 166 -11.67 0.10 -4.26
N PRO A 167 -12.87 0.25 -4.83
CA PRO A 167 -13.68 1.43 -4.59
C PRO A 167 -14.11 1.50 -3.12
N MET A 168 -14.52 2.69 -2.66
CA MET A 168 -15.01 2.89 -1.29
C MET A 168 -16.15 1.94 -0.91
N THR A 169 -16.95 1.50 -1.89
CA THR A 169 -18.15 0.66 -1.72
C THR A 169 -17.86 -0.84 -1.55
N THR A 170 -16.64 -1.31 -1.81
CA THR A 170 -16.32 -2.75 -1.83
C THR A 170 -15.19 -3.05 -0.87
N GLY A 171 -15.49 -3.81 0.20
CA GLY A 171 -14.47 -4.30 1.12
C GLY A 171 -13.52 -5.31 0.46
N ARG A 172 -12.26 -5.31 0.88
CA ARG A 172 -11.21 -6.21 0.41
C ARG A 172 -11.37 -7.63 0.93
N SER A 173 -10.84 -8.60 0.18
CA SER A 173 -10.64 -9.96 0.67
C SER A 173 -9.28 -10.08 1.37
N VAL A 174 -9.29 -10.25 2.69
CA VAL A 174 -8.06 -10.47 3.48
C VAL A 174 -7.41 -11.82 3.13
N GLU A 175 -8.22 -12.83 2.82
CA GLU A 175 -7.71 -14.14 2.37
C GLU A 175 -6.96 -14.03 1.06
N GLU A 176 -7.41 -13.19 0.12
CA GLU A 176 -6.70 -12.99 -1.15
C GLU A 176 -5.35 -12.29 -0.94
N LEU A 177 -5.27 -11.36 0.00
CA LEU A 177 -4.01 -10.70 0.35
C LEU A 177 -3.02 -11.69 0.97
N LEU A 178 -3.48 -12.60 1.83
CA LEU A 178 -2.67 -13.68 2.39
C LEU A 178 -2.22 -14.68 1.31
N ARG A 179 -3.13 -15.11 0.44
CA ARG A 179 -2.85 -16.02 -0.66
C ARG A 179 -1.81 -15.43 -1.62
N THR A 180 -1.98 -14.16 -1.99
CA THR A 180 -1.05 -13.44 -2.87
C THR A 180 0.32 -13.29 -2.22
N LEU A 181 0.39 -12.95 -0.94
CA LEU A 181 1.66 -12.90 -0.20
C LEU A 181 2.37 -14.26 -0.22
N ALA A 182 1.66 -15.34 0.09
CA ALA A 182 2.24 -16.68 0.07
C ALA A 182 2.70 -17.09 -1.35
N ALA A 183 1.93 -16.74 -2.39
CA ALA A 183 2.28 -17.02 -3.77
C ALA A 183 3.54 -16.29 -4.23
N LEU A 184 3.68 -15.01 -3.84
CA LEU A 184 4.89 -14.22 -4.11
C LEU A 184 6.11 -14.82 -3.41
N GLN A 185 5.97 -15.24 -2.15
CA GLN A 185 7.05 -15.88 -1.40
C GLN A 185 7.44 -17.25 -1.97
N GLU A 186 6.47 -18.07 -2.37
CA GLU A 186 6.72 -19.34 -3.05
C GLU A 186 7.47 -19.11 -4.37
N SER A 187 7.02 -18.16 -5.18
CA SER A 187 7.65 -17.85 -6.47
C SER A 187 9.10 -17.40 -6.30
N ASP A 188 9.37 -16.55 -5.29
CA ASP A 188 10.73 -16.08 -4.97
C ASP A 188 11.62 -17.23 -4.47
N ALA A 189 11.07 -18.17 -3.69
CA ALA A 189 11.83 -19.27 -3.09
C ALA A 189 12.12 -20.42 -4.07
N SER A 190 11.14 -20.83 -4.87
CA SER A 190 11.26 -22.00 -5.75
C SER A 190 11.62 -21.65 -7.19
N GLY A 191 11.43 -20.39 -7.61
CA GLY A 191 11.56 -19.96 -9.00
C GLY A 191 10.43 -20.45 -9.90
N LEU A 192 9.38 -21.02 -9.32
CA LEU A 192 8.17 -21.44 -10.04
C LEU A 192 7.18 -20.27 -10.14
N SER A 193 6.32 -20.30 -11.15
CA SER A 193 5.14 -19.45 -11.22
C SER A 193 3.97 -20.11 -10.50
N THR A 194 3.17 -19.36 -9.75
CA THR A 194 1.90 -19.86 -9.19
C THR A 194 0.76 -19.71 -10.22
N PRO A 195 0.04 -20.78 -10.59
CA PRO A 195 -1.08 -20.70 -11.54
C PRO A 195 -2.28 -19.93 -10.97
N ALA A 196 -3.31 -19.74 -11.81
CA ALA A 196 -4.57 -19.14 -11.39
C ALA A 196 -5.18 -19.90 -10.20
N ASP A 197 -5.74 -19.16 -9.24
CA ASP A 197 -6.37 -19.67 -8.02
C ASP A 197 -5.48 -20.52 -7.09
N TRP A 198 -4.16 -20.55 -7.34
CA TRP A 198 -3.18 -21.32 -6.56
C TRP A 198 -3.28 -21.06 -5.06
N GLN A 199 -3.22 -22.14 -4.28
CA GLN A 199 -3.18 -22.15 -2.83
C GLN A 199 -1.84 -22.69 -2.29
N PRO A 200 -1.41 -22.27 -1.08
CA PRO A 200 -0.21 -22.81 -0.45
C PRO A 200 -0.22 -24.34 -0.38
N GLY A 201 0.84 -24.95 -0.93
CA GLY A 201 1.02 -26.40 -0.99
C GLY A 201 0.61 -27.03 -2.33
N GLU A 202 -0.04 -26.30 -3.24
CA GLU A 202 -0.31 -26.75 -4.60
C GLU A 202 0.92 -26.63 -5.50
N GLU A 203 0.91 -27.35 -6.62
CA GLU A 203 1.99 -27.32 -7.60
C GLU A 203 2.11 -25.94 -8.27
N GLY A 204 3.34 -25.46 -8.42
CA GLY A 204 3.66 -24.33 -9.28
C GLY A 204 3.83 -24.80 -10.73
N VAL A 205 4.20 -23.86 -11.60
CA VAL A 205 4.47 -24.12 -13.02
C VAL A 205 5.87 -23.59 -13.35
N LEU A 206 6.68 -24.38 -14.04
CA LEU A 206 7.98 -23.92 -14.50
C LEU A 206 7.85 -22.72 -15.46
N PRO A 207 8.71 -21.69 -15.37
CA PRO A 207 8.79 -20.62 -16.36
C PRO A 207 8.91 -21.20 -17.77
N PRO A 208 8.31 -20.62 -18.82
CA PRO A 208 8.31 -21.22 -20.15
C PRO A 208 9.74 -21.33 -20.72
N PRO A 209 10.02 -22.36 -21.55
CA PRO A 209 11.28 -22.46 -22.28
C PRO A 209 11.56 -21.20 -23.09
N GLN A 210 12.84 -20.82 -23.21
CA GLN A 210 13.27 -19.69 -24.03
C GLN A 210 13.92 -20.13 -25.35
N THR A 211 14.13 -21.44 -25.54
CA THR A 211 14.70 -22.00 -26.76
C THR A 211 13.88 -23.18 -27.30
N VAL A 212 14.03 -23.46 -28.59
CA VAL A 212 13.39 -24.61 -29.26
C VAL A 212 13.88 -25.93 -28.65
N GLU A 213 15.14 -26.00 -28.25
CA GLU A 213 15.75 -27.19 -27.64
C GLU A 213 15.16 -27.47 -26.24
N GLU A 214 14.98 -26.44 -25.41
CA GLU A 214 14.32 -26.57 -24.12
C GLU A 214 12.84 -26.98 -24.28
N ALA A 215 12.13 -26.42 -25.27
CA ALA A 215 10.74 -26.78 -25.57
C ALA A 215 10.60 -28.25 -26.04
N ALA A 216 11.49 -28.70 -26.91
CA ALA A 216 11.57 -30.10 -27.34
C ALA A 216 11.86 -31.03 -26.14
N SER A 217 12.79 -30.64 -25.27
CA SER A 217 13.14 -31.39 -24.06
C SER A 217 11.95 -31.53 -23.12
N ARG A 218 11.18 -30.45 -22.88
CA ARG A 218 9.96 -30.52 -22.05
C ARG A 218 8.87 -31.40 -22.65
N SER A 219 8.68 -31.33 -23.97
CA SER A 219 7.71 -32.18 -24.68
C SER A 219 8.06 -33.66 -24.52
N ALA A 220 9.34 -34.00 -24.67
CA ALA A 220 9.82 -35.37 -24.45
C ALA A 220 9.68 -35.83 -22.99
N ALA A 221 9.75 -34.92 -22.03
CA ALA A 221 9.55 -35.17 -20.61
C ALA A 221 8.07 -35.31 -20.18
N GLY A 222 7.12 -35.29 -21.13
CA GLY A 222 5.70 -35.51 -20.86
C GLY A 222 4.93 -34.29 -20.37
N ALA A 223 5.43 -33.08 -20.60
CA ALA A 223 4.70 -31.86 -20.29
C ALA A 223 3.35 -31.82 -21.06
N PRO A 224 2.22 -31.45 -20.42
CA PRO A 224 0.92 -31.31 -21.08
C PRO A 224 0.97 -30.38 -22.31
N ALA A 225 1.78 -29.33 -22.22
CA ALA A 225 2.21 -28.53 -23.34
C ALA A 225 3.68 -28.15 -23.10
N TRP A 226 4.46 -27.93 -24.17
CA TRP A 226 5.89 -27.60 -24.05
C TRP A 226 6.16 -26.38 -23.16
N TYR A 227 5.20 -25.45 -23.04
CA TYR A 227 5.27 -24.26 -22.20
C TYR A 227 4.60 -24.41 -20.83
N TYR A 228 3.94 -25.53 -20.54
CA TYR A 228 3.20 -25.75 -19.30
C TYR A 228 3.62 -27.06 -18.64
N MET A 229 4.42 -26.95 -17.59
CA MET A 229 4.92 -28.09 -16.83
C MET A 229 4.70 -27.83 -15.33
N PRO A 230 3.69 -28.48 -14.72
CA PRO A 230 3.49 -28.45 -13.28
C PRO A 230 4.69 -29.04 -12.54
N GLN A 231 5.01 -28.45 -11.39
CA GLN A 231 6.07 -28.95 -10.52
C GLN A 231 5.76 -28.61 -9.06
N ALA A 232 5.97 -29.57 -8.17
CA ALA A 232 5.92 -29.31 -6.73
C ALA A 232 6.99 -28.27 -6.32
N GLY A 233 6.61 -27.33 -5.45
CA GLY A 233 7.53 -26.39 -4.82
C GLY A 233 8.65 -27.12 -4.06
N LYS A 234 9.83 -26.51 -4.02
CA LYS A 234 10.95 -27.04 -3.21
C LYS A 234 10.64 -26.71 -1.75
N ARG A 235 10.35 -27.75 -0.96
CA ARG A 235 10.15 -27.63 0.50
C ARG A 235 11.44 -27.29 1.22
#